data_AF-A0AAV5I486-F1
#
_entry.id   AF-A0AAV5I486-F1
#
_cell.length_a   1.000
_cell.length_b   1.000
_cell.length_c   1.000
_cell.angle_alpha   90.00
_cell.angle_beta   90.00
_cell.angle_gamma   90.00
#
_symmetry.space_group_name_H-M   'P 1'
#
loop_
_entity.id
_entity.type
_entity.pdbx_description
1 polymer ?
#
loop_
_entity_poly.entity_id
_entity_poly.type
_entity_poly.pdbx_seq_one_letter_code
_entity_poly.pdbx_strand_id
1 'polypeptide(L)'
;MSRTWIKYNKPKEPNVIHAGLLLALGLHGFLRVLIITDLYQYFSEEHESTTVGLMLGLAASYRGTMQPAISKSLFVHIPARHPSSYTDLELPTLIQSAALMSVGLLFEGTAHPQTMQLLLDEIGRRSGGDNVLEREGYAVSAGFSLGLVALGRGDDALGFMDTLVDRLFHYIGGKEIHNERSLPPIPSMDEHNRGAGQMMDGTKVNIDVTAPGAIIALALMFMKSESEMIVSRLTIPQTNFELQYVRPDFILLRVIARNLIMWSRIHPTKDWIESQIPDVVKNGLKGLRDDSIDIDEMDAEAYVQAYVNMVAGACLSLGLRFAGSKDGNAQELLYEYAVYFLNEIKPVSALRGNTFPRGLSQYVDRGTLEICLHLIVLSLSVVNKVGYLIFFFFLSKIWAMSKAQESQ
;
A
#
# COMPACT_ATOMS: atom_id res chain seq x y z
N MET A 1 29.14 -14.46 -5.49
CA MET A 1 29.91 -13.34 -4.94
C MET A 1 30.57 -13.78 -3.63
N SER A 2 31.82 -13.41 -3.34
CA SER A 2 32.50 -13.81 -2.10
C SER A 2 32.35 -12.76 -0.99
N ARG A 3 32.42 -13.20 0.28
CA ARG A 3 32.46 -12.32 1.45
C ARG A 3 33.59 -11.28 1.36
N THR A 4 34.77 -11.71 0.90
CA THR A 4 35.94 -10.83 0.70
C THR A 4 35.67 -9.72 -0.30
N TRP A 5 34.96 -10.00 -1.40
CA TRP A 5 34.62 -8.98 -2.39
C TRP A 5 33.69 -7.91 -1.82
N ILE A 6 32.69 -8.31 -1.04
CA ILE A 6 31.77 -7.36 -0.39
C ILE A 6 32.52 -6.45 0.59
N LYS A 7 33.43 -7.02 1.38
CA LYS A 7 34.26 -6.24 2.32
C LYS A 7 35.25 -5.32 1.59
N TYR A 8 35.80 -5.75 0.46
CA TYR A 8 36.71 -4.95 -0.35
C TYR A 8 36.02 -3.71 -0.93
N ASN A 9 34.75 -3.83 -1.32
CA ASN A 9 33.97 -2.72 -1.85
C ASN A 9 33.34 -1.82 -0.77
N LYS A 10 33.54 -2.12 0.52
CA LYS A 10 33.06 -1.27 1.60
C LYS A 10 33.86 0.05 1.57
N PRO A 11 33.20 1.22 1.41
CA PRO A 11 33.88 2.50 1.42
C PRO A 11 34.43 2.83 2.82
N LYS A 12 35.41 3.73 2.89
CA LYS A 12 35.95 4.21 4.17
C LYS A 12 34.92 5.01 4.98
N GLU A 13 34.11 5.81 4.29
CA GLU A 13 32.98 6.54 4.86
C GLU A 13 31.68 5.97 4.29
N PRO A 14 30.65 5.78 5.12
CA PRO A 14 29.39 5.22 4.65
C PRO A 14 28.71 6.20 3.67
N ASN A 15 28.17 5.65 2.58
CA ASN A 15 27.52 6.45 1.55
C ASN A 15 26.31 5.72 0.94
N VAL A 16 25.45 6.48 0.28
CA VAL A 16 24.20 5.98 -0.32
C VAL A 16 24.46 5.03 -1.49
N ILE A 17 25.58 5.18 -2.20
CA ILE A 17 25.97 4.29 -3.31
C ILE A 17 26.21 2.87 -2.79
N HIS A 18 26.95 2.74 -1.69
CA HIS A 18 27.21 1.45 -1.06
C HIS A 18 25.95 0.85 -0.45
N ALA A 19 25.07 1.68 0.12
CA ALA A 19 23.75 1.24 0.56
C ALA A 19 22.94 0.58 -0.57
N GLY A 20 22.91 1.23 -1.74
CA GLY A 20 22.28 0.68 -2.94
C GLY A 20 22.93 -0.61 -3.43
N LEU A 21 24.27 -0.70 -3.38
CA LEU A 21 25.01 -1.92 -3.71
C LEU A 21 24.62 -3.09 -2.78
N LEU A 22 24.53 -2.85 -1.46
CA LEU A 22 24.12 -3.87 -0.49
C LEU A 22 22.71 -4.37 -0.79
N LEU A 23 21.76 -3.46 -1.03
CA LEU A 23 20.39 -3.84 -1.41
C LEU A 23 20.38 -4.68 -2.68
N ALA A 24 21.11 -4.27 -3.73
CA ALA A 24 21.20 -4.99 -4.99
C ALA A 24 21.78 -6.40 -4.82
N LEU A 25 22.87 -6.54 -4.06
CA LEU A 25 23.46 -7.84 -3.73
C LEU A 25 22.46 -8.71 -2.94
N GLY A 26 21.69 -8.09 -2.05
CA GLY A 26 20.67 -8.74 -1.25
C GLY A 26 19.53 -9.32 -2.07
N LEU A 27 19.01 -8.55 -3.04
CA LEU A 27 17.98 -8.99 -3.99
C LEU A 27 18.45 -10.17 -4.87
N HIS A 28 19.75 -10.28 -5.13
CA HIS A 28 20.34 -11.42 -5.85
C HIS A 28 20.67 -12.61 -4.94
N GLY A 29 20.44 -12.53 -3.63
CA GLY A 29 20.73 -13.60 -2.67
C GLY A 29 22.20 -13.70 -2.25
N PHE A 30 23.04 -12.71 -2.59
CA PHE A 30 24.49 -12.77 -2.35
C PHE A 30 24.90 -12.35 -0.94
N LEU A 31 24.00 -11.78 -0.12
CA LEU A 31 24.35 -11.37 1.25
C LEU A 31 24.39 -12.54 2.25
N ARG A 32 24.00 -13.76 1.85
CA ARG A 32 24.08 -14.96 2.70
C ARG A 32 25.49 -15.31 3.18
N VAL A 33 26.52 -14.78 2.49
CA VAL A 33 27.93 -15.01 2.83
C VAL A 33 28.45 -14.13 3.97
N LEU A 34 27.67 -13.12 4.40
CA LEU A 34 28.03 -12.26 5.53
C LEU A 34 27.77 -12.97 6.85
N ILE A 35 28.66 -12.78 7.82
CA ILE A 35 28.48 -13.27 9.19
C ILE A 35 28.02 -12.14 10.10
N ILE A 36 27.49 -12.49 11.27
CA ILE A 36 26.92 -11.53 12.25
C ILE A 36 27.90 -10.39 12.59
N THR A 37 29.20 -10.67 12.66
CA THR A 37 30.20 -9.63 12.94
C THR A 37 30.34 -8.61 11.82
N ASP A 38 30.12 -9.01 10.56
CA ASP A 38 30.08 -8.04 9.45
C ASP A 38 28.81 -7.19 9.52
N LEU A 39 27.68 -7.77 9.93
CA LEU A 39 26.42 -7.04 10.07
C LEU A 39 26.54 -5.98 11.16
N TYR A 40 27.11 -6.35 12.30
CA TYR A 40 27.39 -5.42 13.39
C TYR A 40 28.27 -4.25 12.94
N GLN A 41 29.31 -4.51 12.15
CA GLN A 41 30.18 -3.46 11.59
C GLN A 41 29.46 -2.49 10.66
N TYR A 42 28.35 -2.89 10.04
CA TYR A 42 27.53 -1.98 9.24
C TYR A 42 26.54 -1.21 10.12
N PHE A 43 25.87 -1.88 11.05
CA PHE A 43 24.91 -1.23 11.95
C PHE A 43 25.57 -0.22 12.89
N SER A 44 26.82 -0.46 13.30
CA SER A 44 27.58 0.44 14.18
C SER A 44 27.99 1.76 13.52
N GLU A 45 27.87 1.89 12.20
CA GLU A 45 28.19 3.13 11.49
C GLU A 45 27.04 4.16 11.54
N GLU A 46 25.87 3.76 12.03
CA GLU A 46 24.69 4.61 12.24
C GLU A 46 24.23 5.40 10.99
N HIS A 47 24.69 5.01 9.80
CA HIS A 47 24.28 5.63 8.54
C HIS A 47 22.97 5.02 8.05
N GLU A 48 21.89 5.81 8.12
CA GLU A 48 20.51 5.37 7.88
C GLU A 48 20.32 4.60 6.57
N SER A 49 20.82 5.14 5.45
CA SER A 49 20.66 4.52 4.13
C SER A 49 21.35 3.15 4.07
N THR A 50 22.53 3.02 4.66
CA THR A 50 23.28 1.75 4.69
C THR A 50 22.57 0.72 5.53
N THR A 51 22.03 1.13 6.68
CA THR A 51 21.19 0.29 7.55
C THR A 51 19.95 -0.22 6.80
N VAL A 52 19.21 0.66 6.13
CA VAL A 52 18.02 0.31 5.34
C VAL A 52 18.39 -0.66 4.20
N GLY A 53 19.41 -0.33 3.40
CA GLY A 53 19.84 -1.15 2.27
C GLY A 53 20.33 -2.53 2.70
N LEU A 54 21.04 -2.60 3.82
CA LEU A 54 21.48 -3.88 4.41
C LEU A 54 20.30 -4.71 4.92
N MET A 55 19.37 -4.13 5.68
CA MET A 55 18.23 -4.85 6.26
C MET A 55 17.33 -5.45 5.19
N LEU A 56 16.91 -4.64 4.22
CA LEU A 56 16.08 -5.08 3.10
C LEU A 56 16.83 -6.11 2.25
N GLY A 57 18.12 -5.90 2.01
CA GLY A 57 18.96 -6.83 1.26
C GLY A 57 19.11 -8.18 1.95
N LEU A 58 19.35 -8.19 3.27
CA LEU A 58 19.44 -9.42 4.06
C LEU A 58 18.11 -10.16 4.08
N ALA A 59 17.01 -9.44 4.32
CA ALA A 59 15.68 -10.02 4.32
C ALA A 59 15.31 -10.63 2.96
N ALA A 60 15.62 -9.95 1.86
CA ALA A 60 15.44 -10.49 0.51
C ALA A 60 16.31 -11.73 0.26
N SER A 61 17.57 -11.72 0.71
CA SER A 61 18.45 -12.89 0.62
C SER A 61 17.93 -14.09 1.42
N TYR A 62 17.30 -13.86 2.57
CA TYR A 62 16.77 -14.90 3.46
C TYR A 62 15.24 -15.04 3.39
N ARG A 63 14.62 -14.58 2.31
CA ARG A 63 13.16 -14.54 2.14
C ARG A 63 12.50 -15.88 2.45
N GLY A 64 11.49 -15.86 3.33
CA GLY A 64 10.73 -17.04 3.77
C GLY A 64 11.50 -18.07 4.60
N THR A 65 12.76 -17.82 5.00
CA THR A 65 13.57 -18.81 5.74
C THR A 65 13.44 -18.74 7.26
N MET A 66 12.85 -17.67 7.80
CA MET A 66 12.75 -17.42 9.26
C MET A 66 14.09 -17.51 10.00
N GLN A 67 15.22 -17.19 9.36
CA GLN A 67 16.53 -17.40 9.98
C GLN A 67 16.65 -16.62 11.32
N PRO A 68 16.89 -17.31 12.46
CA PRO A 68 16.86 -16.66 13.77
C PRO A 68 17.89 -15.54 13.93
N ALA A 69 19.11 -15.71 13.42
CA ALA A 69 20.17 -14.71 13.52
C ALA A 69 19.79 -13.39 12.85
N ILE A 70 19.20 -13.44 11.66
CA ILE A 70 18.78 -12.26 10.91
C ILE A 70 17.52 -11.65 11.52
N SER A 71 16.56 -12.49 11.93
CA SER A 71 15.36 -11.99 12.61
C SER A 71 15.72 -11.18 13.86
N LYS A 72 16.67 -11.66 14.67
CA LYS A 72 17.15 -10.94 15.86
C LYS A 72 17.80 -9.60 15.51
N SER A 73 18.63 -9.55 14.46
CA SER A 73 19.21 -8.28 14.03
C SER A 73 18.16 -7.28 13.55
N LEU A 74 17.05 -7.74 12.95
CA LEU A 74 15.98 -6.87 12.48
C LEU A 74 15.08 -6.38 13.64
N PHE A 75 14.75 -7.26 14.59
CA PHE A 75 13.84 -6.93 15.71
C PHE A 75 14.38 -5.85 16.64
N VAL A 76 15.70 -5.68 16.74
CA VAL A 76 16.30 -4.57 17.51
C VAL A 76 15.89 -3.20 16.95
N HIS A 77 15.52 -3.12 15.68
CA HIS A 77 15.06 -1.89 15.04
C HIS A 77 13.54 -1.66 15.13
N ILE A 78 12.80 -2.52 15.84
CA ILE A 78 11.34 -2.43 15.99
C ILE A 78 10.98 -2.07 17.45
N PRO A 79 10.31 -0.94 17.70
CA PRO A 79 10.02 -0.49 19.06
C PRO A 79 9.20 -1.44 19.93
N ALA A 80 8.26 -2.23 19.39
CA ALA A 80 7.49 -3.19 20.21
C ALA A 80 8.34 -4.29 20.86
N ARG A 81 9.61 -4.46 20.46
CA ARG A 81 10.52 -5.46 21.05
C ARG A 81 11.52 -4.87 22.04
N HIS A 82 11.51 -3.54 22.24
CA HIS A 82 12.38 -2.92 23.23
C HIS A 82 11.85 -3.24 24.64
N PRO A 83 12.70 -3.70 25.56
CA PRO A 83 12.31 -3.82 26.97
C PRO A 83 11.83 -2.46 27.48
N SER A 84 10.81 -2.44 28.34
CA SER A 84 10.28 -1.21 28.95
C SER A 84 11.33 -0.41 29.76
N SER A 85 12.50 -0.99 30.02
CA SER A 85 13.66 -0.35 30.66
C SER A 85 14.57 0.41 29.69
N TYR A 86 14.39 0.28 28.37
CA TYR A 86 15.13 1.01 27.34
C TYR A 86 14.22 2.10 26.75
N THR A 87 14.05 3.20 27.48
CA THR A 87 13.19 4.32 27.07
C THR A 87 13.82 5.25 26.03
N ASP A 88 15.12 5.15 25.76
CA ASP A 88 15.86 6.22 25.06
C ASP A 88 16.38 5.84 23.66
N LEU A 89 16.00 4.69 23.09
CA LEU A 89 16.39 4.34 21.72
C LEU A 89 15.39 4.91 20.70
N GLU A 90 15.49 6.22 20.46
CA GLU A 90 14.74 6.88 19.39
C GLU A 90 15.39 6.57 18.04
N LEU A 91 14.86 5.54 17.35
CA LEU A 91 15.26 5.22 15.98
C LEU A 91 14.44 6.04 14.97
N PRO A 92 15.05 6.53 13.88
CA PRO A 92 14.34 7.15 12.77
C PRO A 92 13.21 6.25 12.24
N THR A 93 12.04 6.82 11.95
CA THR A 93 10.85 6.12 11.43
C THR A 93 11.12 5.35 10.14
N LEU A 94 12.04 5.86 9.31
CA LEU A 94 12.53 5.19 8.10
C LEU A 94 13.19 3.84 8.40
N ILE A 95 14.08 3.79 9.41
CA ILE A 95 14.76 2.56 9.82
C ILE A 95 13.74 1.56 10.37
N GLN A 96 12.81 2.02 11.19
CA GLN A 96 11.78 1.14 11.76
C GLN A 96 10.84 0.57 10.67
N SER A 97 10.44 1.40 9.69
CA SER A 97 9.62 0.97 8.55
C SER A 97 10.36 -0.06 7.68
N ALA A 98 11.64 0.17 7.41
CA ALA A 98 12.48 -0.80 6.71
C ALA A 98 12.63 -2.10 7.52
N ALA A 99 12.66 -2.04 8.84
CA ALA A 99 12.72 -3.21 9.72
C ALA A 99 11.45 -4.05 9.62
N LEU A 100 10.28 -3.41 9.68
CA LEU A 100 8.99 -4.07 9.50
C LEU A 100 8.96 -4.80 8.15
N MET A 101 9.25 -4.10 7.05
CA MET A 101 9.30 -4.72 5.71
C MET A 101 10.30 -5.86 5.60
N SER A 102 11.47 -5.72 6.23
CA SER A 102 12.48 -6.76 6.27
C SER A 102 11.99 -8.00 7.04
N VAL A 103 11.26 -7.82 8.15
CA VAL A 103 10.62 -8.91 8.88
C VAL A 103 9.55 -9.58 8.03
N GLY A 104 8.71 -8.80 7.33
CA GLY A 104 7.70 -9.32 6.41
C GLY A 104 8.28 -10.24 5.33
N LEU A 105 9.37 -9.81 4.68
CA LEU A 105 10.08 -10.61 3.67
C LEU A 105 10.73 -11.87 4.26
N LEU A 106 11.37 -11.77 5.43
CA LEU A 106 12.03 -12.90 6.09
C LEU A 106 11.04 -14.01 6.49
N PHE A 107 9.83 -13.63 6.88
CA PHE A 107 8.76 -14.53 7.33
C PHE A 107 7.68 -14.76 6.26
N GLU A 108 7.94 -14.40 5.00
CA GLU A 108 6.94 -14.48 3.94
C GLU A 108 6.35 -15.88 3.79
N GLY A 109 5.02 -15.96 3.78
CA GLY A 109 4.27 -17.20 3.59
C GLY A 109 4.42 -18.22 4.71
N THR A 110 4.95 -17.82 5.88
CA THR A 110 5.16 -18.73 7.02
C THR A 110 3.95 -18.79 7.96
N ALA A 111 3.09 -17.78 7.94
CA ALA A 111 1.99 -17.57 8.88
C ALA A 111 2.42 -17.72 10.35
N HIS A 112 3.61 -17.22 10.72
CA HIS A 112 4.11 -17.30 12.09
C HIS A 112 3.26 -16.43 13.04
N PRO A 113 2.49 -17.01 13.99
CA PRO A 113 1.44 -16.27 14.72
C PRO A 113 1.97 -15.09 15.54
N GLN A 114 3.11 -15.26 16.21
CA GLN A 114 3.69 -14.19 17.03
C GLN A 114 4.21 -13.02 16.19
N THR A 115 4.69 -13.29 14.97
CA THR A 115 5.13 -12.23 14.06
C THR A 115 3.93 -11.49 13.49
N MET A 116 2.86 -12.21 13.13
CA MET A 116 1.61 -11.61 12.66
C MET A 116 0.98 -10.72 13.73
N GLN A 117 0.89 -11.20 14.97
CA GLN A 117 0.38 -10.42 16.09
C GLN A 117 1.20 -9.13 16.31
N LEU A 118 2.54 -9.25 16.30
CA LEU A 118 3.41 -8.09 16.42
C LEU A 118 3.16 -7.06 15.32
N LEU A 119 3.07 -7.49 14.06
CA LEU A 119 2.87 -6.58 12.94
C LEU A 119 1.48 -5.93 12.98
N LEU A 120 0.46 -6.66 13.42
CA LEU A 120 -0.87 -6.12 13.65
C LEU A 120 -0.87 -5.02 14.72
N ASP A 121 -0.15 -5.23 15.82
CA ASP A 121 -0.03 -4.23 16.89
C ASP A 121 0.74 -2.99 16.41
N GLU A 122 1.71 -3.14 15.51
CA GLU A 122 2.44 -2.02 14.91
C GLU A 122 1.62 -1.20 13.91
N ILE A 123 0.60 -1.77 13.24
CA ILE A 123 -0.33 -0.99 12.39
C ILE A 123 -1.07 0.06 13.24
N GLY A 124 -1.59 -0.36 14.40
CA GLY A 124 -2.37 0.51 15.30
C GLY A 124 -1.52 1.35 16.25
N ARG A 125 -0.19 1.28 16.18
CA ARG A 125 0.69 1.98 17.11
C ARG A 125 0.58 3.49 16.91
N ARG A 126 0.47 4.21 18.02
CA ARG A 126 0.73 5.66 18.04
C ARG A 126 2.23 5.86 17.83
N SER A 127 2.66 5.89 16.58
CA SER A 127 4.05 6.13 16.22
C SER A 127 4.53 7.47 16.79
N GLY A 128 5.77 7.50 17.27
CA GLY A 128 6.44 8.71 17.74
C GLY A 128 6.88 9.65 16.63
N GLY A 129 6.62 9.31 15.35
CA GLY A 129 6.96 10.18 14.22
C GLY A 129 6.33 11.56 14.35
N ASP A 130 7.11 12.59 14.05
CA ASP A 130 6.73 14.00 14.21
C ASP A 130 5.66 14.43 13.19
N ASN A 131 5.62 13.79 12.01
CA ASN A 131 4.71 14.12 10.92
C ASN A 131 3.78 12.96 10.50
N VAL A 132 2.59 13.29 10.01
CA VAL A 132 1.53 12.35 9.62
C VAL A 132 2.00 11.35 8.55
N LEU A 133 2.75 11.83 7.54
CA LEU A 133 3.25 10.99 6.45
C LEU A 133 4.17 9.85 6.93
N GLU A 134 5.00 10.11 7.93
CA GLU A 134 5.87 9.08 8.50
C GLU A 134 5.06 8.02 9.26
N ARG A 135 3.97 8.44 9.91
CA ARG A 135 3.05 7.53 10.60
C ARG A 135 2.28 6.66 9.61
N GLU A 136 1.78 7.25 8.53
CA GLU A 136 1.14 6.51 7.42
C GLU A 136 2.12 5.51 6.80
N GLY A 137 3.35 5.93 6.47
CA GLY A 137 4.39 5.07 5.90
C GLY A 137 4.76 3.90 6.81
N TYR A 138 4.83 4.13 8.12
CA TYR A 138 5.06 3.09 9.12
C TYR A 138 3.91 2.06 9.16
N ALA A 139 2.67 2.53 9.25
CA ALA A 139 1.50 1.66 9.31
C ALA A 139 1.31 0.85 8.02
N VAL A 140 1.56 1.47 6.85
CA VAL A 140 1.57 0.78 5.55
C VAL A 140 2.65 -0.30 5.53
N SER A 141 3.86 0.00 6.02
CA SER A 141 4.95 -0.98 6.10
C SER A 141 4.59 -2.16 7.00
N ALA A 142 3.97 -1.91 8.16
CA ALA A 142 3.49 -2.96 9.06
C ALA A 142 2.41 -3.83 8.41
N GLY A 143 1.41 -3.21 7.76
CA GLY A 143 0.32 -3.91 7.07
C GLY A 143 0.78 -4.73 5.87
N PHE A 144 1.65 -4.16 5.03
CA PHE A 144 2.26 -4.90 3.91
C PHE A 144 3.05 -6.11 4.42
N SER A 145 3.84 -5.91 5.47
CA SER A 145 4.63 -6.98 6.10
C SER A 145 3.74 -8.08 6.65
N LEU A 146 2.64 -7.72 7.34
CA LEU A 146 1.66 -8.68 7.85
C LEU A 146 1.05 -9.50 6.71
N GLY A 147 0.67 -8.82 5.63
CA GLY A 147 0.19 -9.44 4.41
C GLY A 147 1.19 -10.40 3.77
N LEU A 148 2.49 -10.07 3.77
CA LEU A 148 3.56 -10.98 3.30
C LEU A 148 3.70 -12.21 4.20
N VAL A 149 3.68 -12.05 5.53
CA VAL A 149 3.80 -13.19 6.46
C VAL A 149 2.63 -14.17 6.28
N ALA A 150 1.42 -13.64 6.07
CA ALA A 150 0.20 -14.41 5.88
C ALA A 150 -0.19 -14.64 4.40
N LEU A 151 0.76 -14.47 3.46
CA LEU A 151 0.49 -14.42 2.02
C LEU A 151 -0.28 -15.66 1.54
N GLY A 152 -1.51 -15.45 1.06
CA GLY A 152 -2.39 -16.50 0.53
C GLY A 152 -2.85 -17.54 1.57
N ARG A 153 -2.78 -17.23 2.87
CA ARG A 153 -3.13 -18.13 3.98
C ARG A 153 -4.34 -17.66 4.79
N GLY A 154 -5.15 -16.76 4.24
CA GLY A 154 -6.33 -16.21 4.91
C GLY A 154 -7.41 -17.24 5.27
N ASP A 155 -7.53 -18.33 4.49
CA ASP A 155 -8.52 -19.39 4.74
C ASP A 155 -8.01 -20.50 5.69
N ASP A 156 -6.76 -20.41 6.16
CA ASP A 156 -6.23 -21.37 7.11
C ASP A 156 -7.07 -21.30 8.41
N ALA A 157 -7.72 -22.40 8.77
CA ALA A 157 -8.72 -22.50 9.84
C ALA A 157 -8.12 -22.44 11.27
N LEU A 158 -7.28 -21.44 11.53
CA LEU A 158 -6.77 -21.13 12.86
C LEU A 158 -7.66 -20.05 13.46
N GLY A 159 -8.36 -20.33 14.57
CA GLY A 159 -9.22 -19.32 15.22
C GLY A 159 -8.50 -18.02 15.64
N PHE A 160 -7.17 -18.01 15.66
CA PHE A 160 -6.36 -16.78 15.77
C PHE A 160 -6.55 -15.83 14.57
N MET A 161 -6.74 -16.36 13.36
CA MET A 161 -6.94 -15.57 12.13
C MET A 161 -8.21 -14.73 12.19
N ASP A 162 -9.31 -15.26 12.73
CA ASP A 162 -10.57 -14.51 12.86
C ASP A 162 -10.38 -13.23 13.68
N THR A 163 -9.74 -13.34 14.85
CA THR A 163 -9.45 -12.19 15.72
C THR A 163 -8.55 -11.15 15.06
N LEU A 164 -7.60 -11.62 14.22
CA LEU A 164 -6.70 -10.74 13.49
C LEU A 164 -7.42 -10.01 12.36
N VAL A 165 -8.27 -10.72 11.61
CA VAL A 165 -9.08 -10.17 10.52
C VAL A 165 -10.05 -9.13 11.06
N ASP A 166 -10.71 -9.40 12.18
CA ASP A 166 -11.63 -8.43 12.80
C ASP A 166 -10.91 -7.15 13.25
N ARG A 167 -9.72 -7.27 13.83
CA ARG A 167 -8.87 -6.10 14.14
C ARG A 167 -8.44 -5.33 12.90
N LEU A 168 -8.13 -6.00 11.79
CA LEU A 168 -7.84 -5.33 10.52
C LEU A 168 -9.05 -4.54 10.01
N PHE A 169 -10.26 -5.10 10.09
CA PHE A 169 -11.48 -4.37 9.72
C PHE A 169 -11.76 -3.19 10.66
N HIS A 170 -11.45 -3.32 11.95
CA HIS A 170 -11.49 -2.20 12.89
C HIS A 170 -10.54 -1.06 12.44
N TYR A 171 -9.32 -1.37 11.99
CA TYR A 171 -8.38 -0.39 11.43
C TYR A 171 -8.84 0.25 10.10
N ILE A 172 -9.70 -0.42 9.33
CA ILE A 172 -10.28 0.14 8.10
C ILE A 172 -11.47 1.08 8.39
N GLY A 173 -11.99 1.07 9.62
CA GLY A 173 -13.25 1.73 9.97
C GLY A 173 -14.48 0.93 9.54
N GLY A 174 -14.36 -0.40 9.43
CA GLY A 174 -15.50 -1.28 9.21
C GLY A 174 -16.51 -1.12 10.34
N LYS A 175 -17.80 -0.93 9.99
CA LYS A 175 -18.89 -0.94 10.97
C LYS A 175 -18.89 -2.31 11.64
N GLU A 176 -18.46 -2.38 12.89
CA GLU A 176 -18.54 -3.62 13.66
C GLU A 176 -20.00 -4.09 13.68
N ILE A 177 -20.24 -5.34 13.27
CA ILE A 177 -21.54 -6.01 13.38
C ILE A 177 -21.75 -6.54 14.82
N HIS A 178 -20.81 -6.28 15.75
CA HIS A 178 -20.97 -6.64 17.14
C HIS A 178 -21.71 -5.53 17.91
N ASN A 179 -22.99 -5.82 18.15
CA ASN A 179 -23.81 -5.20 19.18
C ASN A 179 -23.08 -5.17 20.52
N GLU A 180 -22.46 -4.04 20.86
CA GLU A 180 -22.51 -3.55 22.24
C GLU A 180 -22.88 -2.07 22.22
N ARG A 181 -24.10 -1.79 22.67
CA ARG A 181 -24.55 -0.47 23.12
C ARG A 181 -23.54 0.05 24.14
N SER A 182 -22.63 0.92 23.70
CA SER A 182 -21.83 1.73 24.61
C SER A 182 -22.76 2.78 25.21
N LEU A 183 -23.21 2.51 26.43
CA LEU A 183 -23.86 3.49 27.30
C LEU A 183 -22.93 4.71 27.48
N PRO A 184 -23.47 5.94 27.62
CA PRO A 184 -22.64 7.13 27.81
C PRO A 184 -21.86 7.03 29.14
N PRO A 185 -20.60 7.49 29.21
CA PRO A 185 -19.80 7.37 30.42
C PRO A 185 -20.31 8.33 31.50
N ILE A 186 -20.49 7.79 32.71
CA ILE A 186 -20.66 8.57 33.93
C ILE A 186 -19.31 9.21 34.27
N PRO A 187 -19.22 10.51 34.56
CA PRO A 187 -17.96 11.13 34.95
C PRO A 187 -17.66 10.79 36.42
N SER A 188 -16.75 9.85 36.67
CA SER A 188 -16.14 9.68 37.98
C SER A 188 -14.77 10.35 37.99
N MET A 189 -14.66 11.42 38.78
CA MET A 189 -13.40 12.02 39.22
C MET A 189 -12.58 10.97 39.97
N ASP A 190 -11.43 10.59 39.43
CA ASP A 190 -10.22 10.31 40.21
C ASP A 190 -9.04 10.04 39.26
N GLU A 191 -8.32 11.13 39.02
CA GLU A 191 -7.00 11.18 38.42
C GLU A 191 -5.99 10.71 39.48
N HIS A 192 -5.18 9.71 39.13
CA HIS A 192 -3.74 9.56 39.41
C HIS A 192 -3.38 8.08 39.61
N ASN A 193 -2.45 7.63 38.76
CA ASN A 193 -1.52 6.52 39.00
C ASN A 193 -2.05 5.10 38.70
N ARG A 194 -1.90 4.64 37.44
CA ARG A 194 -1.75 3.21 37.09
C ARG A 194 -1.08 3.03 35.73
N GLY A 195 -0.08 2.14 35.71
CA GLY A 195 0.91 1.97 34.65
C GLY A 195 0.40 1.46 33.30
N ALA A 196 1.21 1.73 32.28
CA ALA A 196 1.07 1.28 30.90
C ALA A 196 1.18 -0.25 30.78
N GLY A 197 0.06 -0.95 31.00
CA GLY A 197 -0.02 -2.41 30.86
C GLY A 197 -1.39 -2.96 30.48
N GLN A 198 -2.45 -2.16 30.52
CA GLN A 198 -3.79 -2.53 30.05
C GLN A 198 -4.48 -1.28 29.51
N MET A 199 -4.35 -1.05 28.19
CA MET A 199 -5.15 -0.06 27.47
C MET A 199 -5.70 -0.73 26.21
N MET A 200 -6.63 -1.66 26.39
CA MET A 200 -7.64 -1.94 25.37
C MET A 200 -8.90 -1.13 25.69
N ASP A 201 -9.57 -0.69 24.63
CA ASP A 201 -10.91 -0.11 24.58
C ASP A 201 -11.10 1.35 25.02
N GLY A 202 -10.77 2.28 24.12
CA GLY A 202 -11.31 3.64 24.20
C GLY A 202 -10.61 4.70 23.36
N THR A 203 -9.45 4.39 22.76
CA THR A 203 -8.80 5.35 21.86
C THR A 203 -9.40 5.25 20.46
N LYS A 204 -9.97 6.34 19.94
CA LYS A 204 -10.35 6.44 18.53
C LYS A 204 -9.13 6.12 17.65
N VAL A 205 -9.18 4.99 16.95
CA VAL A 205 -8.19 4.63 15.93
C VAL A 205 -8.18 5.70 14.86
N ASN A 206 -6.98 6.15 14.48
CA ASN A 206 -6.84 7.04 13.34
C ASN A 206 -6.93 6.22 12.04
N ILE A 207 -8.12 6.17 11.45
CA ILE A 207 -8.41 5.42 10.22
C ILE A 207 -7.54 5.92 9.06
N ASP A 208 -7.23 7.23 9.03
CA ASP A 208 -6.41 7.81 7.96
C ASP A 208 -5.00 7.20 7.91
N VAL A 209 -4.47 6.82 9.07
CA VAL A 209 -3.14 6.19 9.20
C VAL A 209 -3.20 4.68 9.01
N THR A 210 -4.22 4.04 9.58
CA THR A 210 -4.24 2.57 9.73
C THR A 210 -4.92 1.84 8.56
N ALA A 211 -5.88 2.48 7.88
CA ALA A 211 -6.66 1.84 6.83
C ALA A 211 -5.84 1.36 5.63
N PRO A 212 -4.89 2.14 5.06
CA PRO A 212 -4.09 1.67 3.92
C PRO A 212 -3.32 0.38 4.22
N GLY A 213 -2.64 0.32 5.36
CA GLY A 213 -1.90 -0.85 5.80
C GLY A 213 -2.82 -2.05 6.00
N ALA A 214 -3.98 -1.85 6.63
CA ALA A 214 -4.95 -2.92 6.87
C ALA A 214 -5.60 -3.47 5.59
N ILE A 215 -5.95 -2.60 4.62
CA ILE A 215 -6.49 -3.01 3.32
C ILE A 215 -5.46 -3.86 2.56
N ILE A 216 -4.20 -3.43 2.53
CA ILE A 216 -3.11 -4.19 1.88
C ILE A 216 -2.89 -5.53 2.58
N ALA A 217 -2.89 -5.55 3.91
CA ALA A 217 -2.74 -6.78 4.69
C ALA A 217 -3.80 -7.81 4.33
N LEU A 218 -5.08 -7.41 4.31
CA LEU A 218 -6.20 -8.28 3.92
C LEU A 218 -6.07 -8.75 2.46
N ALA A 219 -5.70 -7.85 1.54
CA ALA A 219 -5.53 -8.18 0.13
C ALA A 219 -4.49 -9.28 -0.09
N LEU A 220 -3.34 -9.19 0.58
CA LEU A 220 -2.26 -10.17 0.47
C LEU A 220 -2.59 -11.48 1.21
N MET A 221 -3.22 -11.38 2.38
CA MET A 221 -3.61 -12.52 3.20
C MET A 221 -4.61 -13.42 2.47
N PHE A 222 -5.64 -12.83 1.86
CA PHE A 222 -6.70 -13.52 1.12
C PHE A 222 -6.46 -13.56 -0.40
N MET A 223 -5.22 -13.29 -0.84
CA MET A 223 -4.88 -13.25 -2.27
C MET A 223 -5.28 -14.56 -2.95
N LYS A 224 -6.09 -14.48 -4.02
CA LYS A 224 -6.59 -15.61 -4.82
C LYS A 224 -7.42 -16.65 -4.04
N SER A 225 -7.94 -16.30 -2.87
CA SER A 225 -8.85 -17.18 -2.10
C SER A 225 -10.26 -17.27 -2.70
N GLU A 226 -10.68 -16.28 -3.49
CA GLU A 226 -12.07 -16.12 -3.93
C GLU A 226 -13.07 -16.00 -2.76
N SER A 227 -12.60 -15.53 -1.60
CA SER A 227 -13.42 -15.37 -0.39
C SER A 227 -14.40 -14.21 -0.51
N GLU A 228 -15.65 -14.53 -0.87
CA GLU A 228 -16.75 -13.55 -0.93
C GLU A 228 -17.06 -12.92 0.44
N MET A 229 -16.83 -13.66 1.53
CA MET A 229 -17.03 -13.17 2.90
C MET A 229 -16.16 -11.95 3.19
N ILE A 230 -14.87 -12.02 2.86
CA ILE A 230 -13.93 -10.90 3.07
C ILE A 230 -14.22 -9.76 2.10
N VAL A 231 -14.49 -10.06 0.83
CA VAL A 231 -14.82 -9.04 -0.18
C VAL A 231 -16.10 -8.29 0.17
N SER A 232 -17.09 -8.94 0.76
CA SER A 232 -18.34 -8.31 1.17
C SER A 232 -18.12 -7.27 2.29
N ARG A 233 -17.14 -7.49 3.16
CA ARG A 233 -16.71 -6.55 4.22
C ARG A 233 -15.83 -5.40 3.70
N LEU A 234 -15.10 -5.60 2.60
CA LEU A 234 -14.31 -4.55 1.92
C LEU A 234 -15.20 -3.68 1.02
N THR A 235 -16.16 -2.96 1.62
CA THR A 235 -17.16 -2.21 0.86
C THR A 235 -16.54 -1.02 0.10
N ILE A 236 -16.88 -0.91 -1.19
CA ILE A 236 -16.71 0.32 -1.96
C ILE A 236 -17.92 1.20 -1.63
N PRO A 237 -17.76 2.53 -1.43
CA PRO A 237 -18.88 3.43 -1.13
C PRO A 237 -20.07 3.21 -2.07
N GLN A 238 -21.24 2.91 -1.51
CA GLN A 238 -22.48 2.66 -2.25
C GLN A 238 -23.50 3.78 -2.12
N THR A 239 -23.22 4.81 -1.32
CA THR A 239 -24.13 5.93 -1.05
C THR A 239 -23.37 7.26 -1.16
N ASN A 240 -24.09 8.33 -1.45
CA ASN A 240 -23.52 9.69 -1.55
C ASN A 240 -22.85 10.10 -0.23
N PHE A 241 -23.49 9.76 0.90
CA PHE A 241 -22.93 10.02 2.21
C PHE A 241 -21.57 9.35 2.39
N GLU A 242 -21.43 8.07 2.05
CA GLU A 242 -20.14 7.37 2.17
C GLU A 242 -19.05 7.96 1.28
N LEU A 243 -19.41 8.44 0.07
CA LEU A 243 -18.45 9.06 -0.86
C LEU A 243 -17.84 10.35 -0.30
N GLN A 244 -18.59 11.12 0.49
CA GLN A 244 -18.11 12.38 1.08
C GLN A 244 -17.11 12.18 2.23
N TYR A 245 -17.09 11.00 2.88
CA TYR A 245 -16.24 10.74 4.05
C TYR A 245 -15.09 9.77 3.81
N VAL A 246 -15.06 9.08 2.66
CA VAL A 246 -14.00 8.12 2.34
C VAL A 246 -12.97 8.78 1.44
N ARG A 247 -11.71 8.82 1.87
CA ARG A 247 -10.61 9.33 1.05
C ARG A 247 -10.50 8.56 -0.28
N PRO A 248 -10.27 9.22 -1.42
CA PRO A 248 -10.26 8.55 -2.73
C PRO A 248 -9.17 7.48 -2.90
N ASP A 249 -8.01 7.65 -2.25
CA ASP A 249 -6.92 6.67 -2.24
C ASP A 249 -7.34 5.36 -1.55
N PHE A 250 -8.22 5.41 -0.54
CA PHE A 250 -8.76 4.21 0.10
C PHE A 250 -9.71 3.47 -0.84
N ILE A 251 -10.45 4.20 -1.68
CA ILE A 251 -11.31 3.59 -2.71
C ILE A 251 -10.45 2.81 -3.71
N LEU A 252 -9.34 3.41 -4.18
CA LEU A 252 -8.38 2.75 -5.06
C LEU A 252 -7.83 1.46 -4.43
N LEU A 253 -7.35 1.53 -3.18
CA LEU A 253 -6.82 0.36 -2.47
C LEU A 253 -7.88 -0.72 -2.25
N ARG A 254 -9.13 -0.35 -1.93
CA ARG A 254 -10.24 -1.31 -1.78
C ARG A 254 -10.57 -2.01 -3.09
N VAL A 255 -10.59 -1.29 -4.21
CA VAL A 255 -10.78 -1.91 -5.55
C VAL A 255 -9.67 -2.91 -5.85
N ILE A 256 -8.41 -2.53 -5.63
CA ILE A 256 -7.26 -3.43 -5.82
C ILE A 256 -7.39 -4.65 -4.91
N ALA A 257 -7.67 -4.46 -3.62
CA ALA A 257 -7.80 -5.53 -2.64
C ALA A 257 -8.89 -6.54 -3.04
N ARG A 258 -10.08 -6.07 -3.38
CA ARG A 258 -11.19 -6.93 -3.84
C ARG A 258 -10.81 -7.74 -5.07
N ASN A 259 -10.13 -7.12 -6.04
CA ASN A 259 -9.70 -7.81 -7.26
C ASN A 259 -8.56 -8.82 -7.01
N LEU A 260 -7.62 -8.53 -6.11
CA LEU A 260 -6.57 -9.47 -5.74
C LEU A 260 -7.13 -10.71 -5.02
N ILE A 261 -8.21 -10.55 -4.26
CA ILE A 261 -8.94 -11.65 -3.62
C ILE A 261 -9.75 -12.44 -4.66
N MET A 262 -10.53 -11.75 -5.51
CA MET A 262 -11.36 -12.33 -6.58
C MET A 262 -10.60 -12.43 -7.92
N TRP A 263 -9.40 -13.00 -7.87
CA TRP A 263 -8.41 -12.98 -8.95
C TRP A 263 -8.90 -13.58 -10.27
N SER A 264 -9.71 -14.64 -10.18
CA SER A 264 -10.25 -15.35 -11.35
C SER A 264 -11.23 -14.51 -12.17
N ARG A 265 -11.84 -13.48 -11.56
CA ARG A 265 -12.88 -12.65 -12.18
C ARG A 265 -12.32 -11.50 -13.02
N ILE A 266 -11.00 -11.28 -13.03
CA ILE A 266 -10.37 -10.18 -13.75
C ILE A 266 -10.29 -10.48 -15.26
N HIS A 267 -10.95 -9.67 -16.09
CA HIS A 267 -10.98 -9.82 -17.55
C HIS A 267 -10.60 -8.51 -18.25
N PRO A 268 -9.82 -8.54 -19.35
CA PRO A 268 -9.37 -7.36 -20.07
C PRO A 268 -10.45 -6.83 -21.00
N THR A 269 -11.59 -6.41 -20.44
CA THR A 269 -12.70 -5.80 -21.18
C THR A 269 -13.16 -4.49 -20.52
N LYS A 270 -13.72 -3.57 -21.30
CA LYS A 270 -14.31 -2.33 -20.78
C LYS A 270 -15.47 -2.62 -19.83
N ASP A 271 -16.34 -3.55 -20.23
CA ASP A 271 -17.48 -3.98 -19.42
C ASP A 271 -17.05 -4.46 -18.04
N TRP A 272 -15.90 -5.13 -17.93
CA TRP A 272 -15.36 -5.55 -16.65
C TRP A 272 -14.92 -4.36 -15.79
N ILE A 273 -14.19 -3.38 -16.35
CA ILE A 273 -13.82 -2.17 -15.61
C ILE A 273 -15.06 -1.39 -15.18
N GLU A 274 -16.04 -1.24 -16.08
CA GLU A 274 -17.31 -0.56 -15.78
C GLU A 274 -18.13 -1.29 -14.71
N SER A 275 -18.03 -2.62 -14.63
CA SER A 275 -18.70 -3.41 -13.58
C SER A 275 -18.17 -3.14 -12.16
N GLN A 276 -16.94 -2.60 -12.04
CA GLN A 276 -16.35 -2.26 -10.73
C GLN A 276 -16.92 -0.97 -10.14
N ILE A 277 -17.58 -0.14 -10.97
CA ILE A 277 -18.05 1.19 -10.59
C ILE A 277 -19.51 1.08 -10.12
N PRO A 278 -19.82 1.49 -8.87
CA PRO A 278 -21.19 1.51 -8.34
C PRO A 278 -22.12 2.40 -9.16
N ASP A 279 -23.41 2.03 -9.19
CA ASP A 279 -24.42 2.78 -9.93
C ASP A 279 -24.58 4.22 -9.42
N VAL A 280 -24.36 4.45 -8.13
CA VAL A 280 -24.36 5.79 -7.54
C VAL A 280 -23.34 6.71 -8.21
N VAL A 281 -22.10 6.24 -8.41
CA VAL A 281 -21.06 7.01 -9.10
C VAL A 281 -21.38 7.17 -10.58
N LYS A 282 -21.88 6.10 -11.24
CA LYS A 282 -22.30 6.19 -12.66
C LYS A 282 -23.42 7.19 -12.88
N ASN A 283 -24.40 7.25 -11.98
CA ASN A 283 -25.52 8.17 -12.07
C ASN A 283 -25.09 9.60 -11.77
N GLY A 284 -24.21 9.82 -10.80
CA GLY A 284 -23.60 11.13 -10.54
C GLY A 284 -22.86 11.68 -11.77
N LEU A 285 -22.08 10.84 -12.46
CA LEU A 285 -21.37 11.22 -13.70
C LEU A 285 -22.31 11.50 -14.89
N LYS A 286 -23.47 10.84 -14.95
CA LYS A 286 -24.48 11.13 -15.98
C LYS A 286 -25.14 12.48 -15.73
N GLY A 287 -25.45 12.79 -14.47
CA GLY A 287 -26.02 14.08 -14.09
C GLY A 287 -25.09 15.26 -14.41
N LEU A 288 -23.77 15.06 -14.33
CA LEU A 288 -22.78 16.07 -14.76
C LEU A 288 -22.79 16.38 -16.26
N ARG A 289 -23.38 15.52 -17.09
CA ARG A 289 -23.53 15.76 -18.54
C ARG A 289 -24.87 16.41 -18.88
N ASP A 290 -25.78 16.48 -17.93
CA ASP A 290 -27.13 17.00 -18.11
C ASP A 290 -27.22 18.35 -17.39
N ASP A 291 -27.08 19.45 -18.15
CA ASP A 291 -27.14 20.83 -17.65
C ASP A 291 -28.47 21.17 -16.92
N SER A 292 -29.43 20.23 -16.87
CA SER A 292 -30.72 20.38 -16.22
C SER A 292 -30.75 20.01 -14.74
N ILE A 293 -29.70 19.38 -14.20
CA ILE A 293 -29.64 18.94 -12.78
C ILE A 293 -28.64 19.82 -12.02
N ASP A 294 -29.14 20.63 -11.08
CA ASP A 294 -28.29 21.34 -10.09
C ASP A 294 -27.66 20.32 -9.14
N ILE A 295 -26.47 19.82 -9.49
CA ILE A 295 -25.61 19.04 -8.59
C ILE A 295 -24.68 20.03 -7.87
N ASP A 296 -24.59 19.93 -6.54
CA ASP A 296 -23.62 20.72 -5.78
C ASP A 296 -22.19 20.40 -6.25
N GLU A 297 -21.33 21.42 -6.36
CA GLU A 297 -19.96 21.30 -6.86
C GLU A 297 -19.14 20.32 -6.03
N MET A 298 -19.38 20.29 -4.71
CA MET A 298 -18.76 19.35 -3.78
C MET A 298 -19.18 17.90 -4.04
N ASP A 299 -20.44 17.66 -4.42
CA ASP A 299 -20.92 16.33 -4.76
C ASP A 299 -20.31 15.86 -6.09
N ALA A 300 -20.19 16.77 -7.07
CA ALA A 300 -19.52 16.50 -8.34
C ALA A 300 -18.06 16.05 -8.15
N GLU A 301 -17.30 16.78 -7.33
CA GLU A 301 -15.92 16.43 -6.98
C GLU A 301 -15.82 15.02 -6.38
N ALA A 302 -16.66 14.69 -5.40
CA ALA A 302 -16.66 13.37 -4.76
C ALA A 302 -16.93 12.23 -5.76
N TYR A 303 -17.90 12.38 -6.67
CA TYR A 303 -18.17 11.36 -7.69
C TYR A 303 -17.00 11.18 -8.65
N VAL A 304 -16.42 12.29 -9.12
CA VAL A 304 -15.34 12.25 -10.11
C VAL A 304 -14.06 11.69 -9.49
N GLN A 305 -13.69 12.12 -8.28
CA GLN A 305 -12.55 11.59 -7.53
C GLN A 305 -12.70 10.09 -7.27
N ALA A 306 -13.89 9.64 -6.87
CA ALA A 306 -14.17 8.23 -6.66
C ALA A 306 -14.07 7.43 -7.96
N TYR A 307 -14.63 7.95 -9.06
CA TYR A 307 -14.55 7.32 -10.38
C TYR A 307 -13.11 7.12 -10.86
N VAL A 308 -12.28 8.18 -10.84
CA VAL A 308 -10.90 8.08 -11.34
C VAL A 308 -10.07 7.08 -10.53
N ASN A 309 -10.26 7.05 -9.21
CA ASN A 309 -9.57 6.11 -8.33
C ASN A 309 -10.06 4.67 -8.50
N MET A 310 -11.36 4.45 -8.72
CA MET A 310 -11.89 3.11 -9.02
C MET A 310 -11.35 2.56 -10.35
N VAL A 311 -11.37 3.39 -11.40
CA VAL A 311 -10.84 3.03 -12.72
C VAL A 311 -9.34 2.75 -12.64
N ALA A 312 -8.56 3.61 -11.99
CA ALA A 312 -7.12 3.41 -11.82
C ALA A 312 -6.82 2.12 -11.02
N GLY A 313 -7.58 1.84 -9.95
CA GLY A 313 -7.46 0.59 -9.19
C GLY A 313 -7.79 -0.66 -10.01
N ALA A 314 -8.82 -0.60 -10.86
CA ALA A 314 -9.19 -1.69 -11.78
C ALA A 314 -8.10 -1.91 -12.85
N CYS A 315 -7.57 -0.84 -13.44
CA CYS A 315 -6.44 -0.89 -14.38
C CYS A 315 -5.18 -1.48 -13.73
N LEU A 316 -4.88 -1.13 -12.47
CA LEU A 316 -3.76 -1.73 -11.73
C LEU A 316 -3.97 -3.22 -11.50
N SER A 317 -5.20 -3.62 -11.18
CA SER A 317 -5.57 -5.03 -11.01
C SER A 317 -5.38 -5.83 -12.31
N LEU A 318 -5.72 -5.24 -13.47
CA LEU A 318 -5.42 -5.83 -14.79
C LEU A 318 -3.92 -5.95 -15.03
N GLY A 319 -3.16 -4.90 -14.74
CA GLY A 319 -1.70 -4.90 -14.84
C GLY A 319 -1.06 -6.04 -14.05
N LEU A 320 -1.51 -6.24 -12.80
CA LEU A 320 -1.06 -7.33 -11.93
C LEU A 320 -1.47 -8.71 -12.46
N ARG A 321 -2.72 -8.87 -12.93
CA ARG A 321 -3.26 -10.14 -13.44
C ARG A 321 -2.52 -10.65 -14.67
N PHE A 322 -2.19 -9.74 -15.57
CA PHE A 322 -1.59 -9.99 -16.88
C PHE A 322 -0.10 -9.65 -16.94
N ALA A 323 0.56 -9.49 -15.78
CA ALA A 323 1.97 -9.17 -15.68
C ALA A 323 2.85 -10.13 -16.50
N GLY A 324 3.63 -9.58 -17.44
CA GLY A 324 4.54 -10.34 -18.30
C GLY A 324 3.88 -11.29 -19.32
N SER A 325 2.54 -11.27 -19.44
CA SER A 325 1.79 -12.14 -20.35
C SER A 325 1.85 -11.71 -21.81
N LYS A 326 2.05 -10.40 -22.08
CA LYS A 326 1.90 -9.78 -23.41
C LYS A 326 0.51 -9.99 -24.03
N ASP A 327 -0.53 -10.03 -23.21
CA ASP A 327 -1.91 -10.10 -23.70
C ASP A 327 -2.30 -8.83 -24.47
N GLY A 328 -2.71 -8.98 -25.73
CA GLY A 328 -3.01 -7.86 -26.62
C GLY A 328 -4.25 -7.06 -26.20
N ASN A 329 -5.28 -7.74 -25.67
CA ASN A 329 -6.51 -7.08 -25.23
C ASN A 329 -6.24 -6.22 -23.99
N ALA A 330 -5.48 -6.74 -23.01
CA ALA A 330 -5.09 -6.00 -21.83
C ALA A 330 -4.22 -4.77 -22.18
N GLN A 331 -3.30 -4.92 -23.14
CA GLN A 331 -2.47 -3.81 -23.63
C GLN A 331 -3.29 -2.71 -24.29
N GLU A 332 -4.17 -3.08 -25.24
CA GLU A 332 -5.01 -2.13 -25.96
C GLU A 332 -5.94 -1.37 -25.01
N LEU A 333 -6.57 -2.10 -24.07
CA LEU A 333 -7.46 -1.52 -23.07
C LEU A 333 -6.73 -0.53 -22.16
N LEU A 334 -5.60 -0.94 -21.57
CA LEU A 334 -4.82 -0.07 -20.68
C LEU A 334 -4.24 1.14 -21.43
N TYR A 335 -3.85 0.97 -22.70
CA TYR A 335 -3.42 2.07 -23.55
C TYR A 335 -4.55 3.07 -23.81
N GLU A 336 -5.76 2.59 -24.09
CA GLU A 336 -6.93 3.45 -24.28
C GLU A 336 -7.23 4.29 -23.02
N TYR A 337 -7.23 3.66 -21.84
CA TYR A 337 -7.39 4.39 -20.57
C TYR A 337 -6.23 5.36 -20.30
N ALA A 338 -4.99 5.01 -20.62
CA ALA A 338 -3.85 5.92 -20.47
C ALA A 338 -3.98 7.15 -21.37
N VAL A 339 -4.40 6.97 -22.63
CA VAL A 339 -4.65 8.09 -23.55
C VAL A 339 -5.84 8.93 -23.07
N TYR A 340 -6.88 8.30 -22.53
CA TYR A 340 -8.02 8.98 -21.94
C TYR A 340 -7.61 9.90 -20.78
N PHE A 341 -6.92 9.38 -19.76
CA PHE A 341 -6.43 10.19 -18.64
C PHE A 341 -5.43 11.27 -19.07
N LEU A 342 -4.56 10.96 -20.04
CA LEU A 342 -3.63 11.96 -20.58
C LEU A 342 -4.39 13.13 -21.23
N ASN A 343 -5.45 12.85 -21.99
CA ASN A 343 -6.22 13.88 -22.68
C ASN A 343 -6.99 14.81 -21.74
N GLU A 344 -7.40 14.32 -20.56
CA GLU A 344 -8.03 15.15 -19.51
C GLU A 344 -7.02 16.11 -18.86
N ILE A 345 -5.75 15.71 -18.74
CA ILE A 345 -4.67 16.58 -18.22
C ILE A 345 -4.21 17.57 -19.29
N LYS A 346 -3.97 17.06 -20.51
CA LYS A 346 -3.52 17.85 -21.65
C LYS A 346 -4.06 17.23 -22.94
N PRO A 347 -4.87 17.95 -23.73
CA PRO A 347 -5.43 17.41 -24.96
C PRO A 347 -4.29 17.18 -25.98
N VAL A 348 -3.96 15.90 -26.22
CA VAL A 348 -2.85 15.47 -27.08
C VAL A 348 -3.36 14.76 -28.33
N SER A 349 -4.47 14.02 -28.24
CA SER A 349 -5.03 13.22 -29.32
C SER A 349 -6.55 13.29 -29.32
N ALA A 350 -7.17 13.48 -30.48
CA ALA A 350 -8.62 13.34 -30.63
C ALA A 350 -9.00 11.86 -30.48
N LEU A 351 -9.39 11.44 -29.27
CA LEU A 351 -10.04 10.15 -29.08
C LEU A 351 -11.31 10.10 -29.96
N ARG A 352 -11.38 9.09 -30.84
CA ARG A 352 -12.57 8.84 -31.66
C ARG A 352 -13.65 8.19 -30.77
N GLY A 353 -14.57 8.99 -30.25
CA GLY A 353 -15.78 8.49 -29.58
C GLY A 353 -16.19 9.27 -28.34
N ASN A 354 -17.47 9.14 -27.96
CA ASN A 354 -18.09 9.67 -26.73
C ASN A 354 -18.10 8.64 -25.58
N THR A 355 -17.23 7.63 -25.63
CA THR A 355 -17.25 6.48 -24.71
C THR A 355 -16.92 6.85 -23.27
N PHE A 356 -16.01 7.80 -23.04
CA PHE A 356 -15.60 8.17 -21.68
C PHE A 356 -16.22 9.50 -21.20
N PRO A 357 -16.46 9.67 -19.89
CA PRO A 357 -16.77 10.97 -19.27
C PRO A 357 -15.72 12.03 -19.65
N ARG A 358 -16.12 13.28 -19.90
CA ARG A 358 -15.20 14.37 -20.26
C ARG A 358 -15.28 15.47 -19.21
N GLY A 359 -14.20 16.24 -19.05
CA GLY A 359 -14.18 17.38 -18.12
C GLY A 359 -13.87 16.97 -16.68
N LEU A 360 -13.20 15.83 -16.48
CA LEU A 360 -12.78 15.37 -15.15
C LEU A 360 -11.83 16.36 -14.48
N SER A 361 -11.00 17.05 -15.27
CA SER A 361 -10.04 18.04 -14.79
C SER A 361 -10.67 19.31 -14.19
N GLN A 362 -11.98 19.49 -14.31
CA GLN A 362 -12.71 20.56 -13.62
C GLN A 362 -12.97 20.23 -12.15
N TYR A 363 -13.05 18.94 -11.82
CA TYR A 363 -13.50 18.44 -10.51
C TYR A 363 -12.42 17.66 -9.76
N VAL A 364 -11.25 17.45 -10.38
CA VAL A 364 -10.13 16.71 -9.78
C VAL A 364 -8.85 17.48 -10.03
N ASP A 365 -8.04 17.61 -8.98
CA ASP A 365 -6.75 18.25 -9.09
C ASP A 365 -5.82 17.49 -10.06
N ARG A 366 -4.91 18.24 -10.68
CA ARG A 366 -3.98 17.69 -11.65
C ARG A 366 -3.08 16.60 -11.06
N GLY A 367 -2.72 16.68 -9.78
CA GLY A 367 -1.86 15.70 -9.12
C GLY A 367 -2.53 14.33 -9.02
N THR A 368 -3.79 14.28 -8.62
CA THR A 368 -4.58 13.04 -8.56
C THR A 368 -4.74 12.39 -9.94
N LEU A 369 -5.01 13.18 -10.99
CA LEU A 369 -5.08 12.67 -12.36
C LEU A 369 -3.73 12.13 -12.85
N GLU A 370 -2.62 12.82 -12.53
CA GLU A 370 -1.26 12.36 -12.86
C GLU A 370 -0.92 11.06 -12.12
N ILE A 371 -1.26 10.91 -10.84
CA ILE A 371 -1.08 9.67 -10.08
C ILE A 371 -1.87 8.52 -10.74
N CYS A 372 -3.14 8.73 -11.06
CA CYS A 372 -3.97 7.72 -11.73
C CYS A 372 -3.37 7.32 -13.10
N LEU A 373 -2.94 8.30 -13.89
CA LEU A 373 -2.25 8.05 -15.17
C LEU A 373 -0.97 7.25 -14.95
N HIS A 374 -0.14 7.60 -13.97
CA HIS A 374 1.09 6.87 -13.65
C HIS A 374 0.81 5.41 -13.28
N LEU A 375 -0.23 5.14 -12.51
CA LEU A 375 -0.63 3.78 -12.16
C LEU A 375 -1.09 2.98 -13.39
N ILE A 376 -1.88 3.59 -14.29
CA ILE A 376 -2.33 2.94 -15.54
C ILE A 376 -1.13 2.66 -16.46
N VAL A 377 -0.22 3.62 -16.61
CA VAL A 377 1.00 3.46 -17.41
C VAL A 377 1.92 2.40 -16.81
N LEU A 378 2.07 2.35 -15.48
CA LEU A 378 2.80 1.29 -14.80
C LEU A 378 2.17 -0.07 -15.09
N SER A 379 0.85 -0.17 -15.03
CA SER A 379 0.09 -1.40 -15.35
C SER A 379 0.34 -1.88 -16.77
N LEU A 380 0.30 -0.96 -17.73
CA LEU A 380 0.63 -1.23 -19.13
C LEU A 380 2.06 -1.74 -19.28
N SER A 381 3.01 -1.11 -18.58
CA SER A 381 4.41 -1.54 -18.58
C SER A 381 4.63 -2.92 -17.98
N VAL A 382 3.89 -3.25 -16.92
CA VAL A 382 4.00 -4.57 -16.26
C VAL A 382 3.43 -5.69 -17.14
N VAL A 383 2.37 -5.43 -17.91
CA VAL A 383 1.85 -6.38 -18.93
C VAL A 383 2.88 -6.60 -20.04
N ASN A 384 3.63 -5.56 -20.39
CA ASN A 384 4.67 -5.59 -21.40
C ASN A 384 5.99 -6.17 -20.86
N LYS A 385 6.38 -7.36 -21.33
CA LYS A 385 7.65 -8.00 -20.93
C LYS A 385 8.94 -7.24 -21.34
N VAL A 386 8.82 -6.17 -22.14
CA VAL A 386 9.97 -5.44 -22.69
C VAL A 386 9.67 -3.95 -22.60
N GLY A 387 10.58 -3.18 -22.00
CA GLY A 387 10.53 -1.72 -21.92
C GLY A 387 10.58 -1.07 -23.30
N TYR A 388 9.47 -1.10 -24.03
CA TYR A 388 9.35 -0.46 -25.33
C TYR A 388 8.84 0.97 -25.18
N LEU A 389 9.51 1.84 -25.93
CA LEU A 389 9.21 3.17 -26.45
C LEU A 389 7.98 3.92 -25.95
N ILE A 390 6.82 3.29 -25.75
CA ILE A 390 5.61 3.92 -25.21
C ILE A 390 5.79 4.27 -23.73
N PHE A 391 6.35 3.37 -22.91
CA PHE A 391 6.67 3.70 -21.51
C PHE A 391 7.69 4.83 -21.43
N PHE A 392 8.76 4.76 -22.24
CA PHE A 392 9.75 5.83 -22.35
C PHE A 392 9.18 7.12 -22.97
N PHE A 393 8.18 7.06 -23.85
CA PHE A 393 7.52 8.22 -24.44
C PHE A 393 6.60 8.90 -23.44
N PHE A 394 5.83 8.12 -22.66
CA PHE A 394 5.04 8.64 -21.56
C PHE A 394 5.94 9.19 -20.45
N LEU A 395 6.98 8.47 -20.01
CA LEU A 395 7.99 8.99 -19.07
C LEU A 395 8.72 10.22 -19.61
N SER A 396 9.09 10.26 -20.89
CA SER A 396 9.73 11.41 -21.51
C SER A 396 8.78 12.61 -21.58
N LYS A 397 7.49 12.39 -21.87
CA LYS A 397 6.47 13.44 -21.82
C LYS A 397 6.20 13.93 -20.39
N ILE A 398 6.10 13.02 -19.42
CA ILE A 398 5.95 13.34 -17.99
C ILE A 398 7.17 14.12 -17.50
N TRP A 399 8.38 13.68 -17.86
CA TRP A 399 9.64 14.34 -17.53
C TRP A 399 9.77 15.71 -18.21
N ALA A 400 9.36 15.84 -19.46
CA ALA A 400 9.30 17.13 -20.16
C ALA A 400 8.25 18.08 -19.56
N MET A 401 7.15 17.55 -19.02
CA MET A 401 6.12 18.33 -18.31
C MET A 401 6.63 18.85 -16.95
N SER A 402 7.40 18.05 -16.21
CA SER A 402 8.04 18.46 -14.95
C SER A 402 9.07 19.57 -15.17
N LYS A 403 9.91 19.49 -16.21
CA LYS A 403 10.88 20.55 -16.54
C LYS A 403 10.25 21.88 -16.95
N ALA A 404 9.06 21.86 -17.53
CA ALA A 404 8.37 23.08 -17.94
C ALA A 404 7.85 23.89 -16.73
N GLN A 405 7.60 23.24 -15.59
CA GLN A 405 7.16 23.87 -14.34
C GLN A 405 8.32 24.46 -13.51
N GLU A 406 9.55 23.95 -13.65
CA GLU A 406 10.74 24.54 -13.00
C GLU A 406 11.28 25.78 -13.75
N SER A 407 10.77 26.05 -14.96
CA SER A 407 11.17 27.19 -15.81
C SER A 407 10.20 28.39 -15.78
N GLN A 408 9.19 28.34 -14.91
CA GLN A 408 8.30 29.46 -14.55
C GLN A 408 8.52 29.81 -13.09
#